data_AF-A0A7C5W0J7-F1
#
_entry.id   AF-A0A7C5W0J7-F1
#
_cell.length_a   1.000
_cell.length_b   1.000
_cell.length_c   1.000
_cell.angle_alpha   90.00
_cell.angle_beta   90.00
_cell.angle_gamma   90.00
#
_symmetry.space_group_name_H-M   'P 1'
#
loop_
_entity.id
_entity.type
_entity.pdbx_description
1 polymer ?
#
loop_
_entity_poly.entity_id
_entity_poly.type
_entity_poly.pdbx_seq_one_letter_code
_entity_poly.pdbx_strand_id
1 'polypeptide(L)'
;MNQMQSSEEGKNQKMETLYKYLCSRDFTQRIEAIVEAFTTMKEDLDSEKKLFEKQWAKREKQITNVVKNTAGMYGDLQALMGSALPEVKQLEFESEIKKLK
;
A
#
# COMPACT_ATOMS: atom_id res chain seq x y z
N MET A 1 42.95 -28.30 34.56
CA MET A 1 43.26 -26.99 33.95
C MET A 1 43.23 -27.01 32.42
N ASN A 2 43.50 -28.12 31.72
CA ASN A 2 43.58 -28.15 30.25
C ASN A 2 42.26 -28.00 29.47
N GLN A 3 41.11 -28.33 30.06
CA GLN A 3 39.80 -28.20 29.37
C GLN A 3 39.40 -26.74 29.12
N MET A 4 39.71 -25.83 30.06
CA MET A 4 39.31 -24.43 29.97
C MET A 4 40.12 -23.68 28.90
N GLN A 5 41.43 -23.98 28.79
CA GLN A 5 42.31 -23.42 27.75
C GLN A 5 41.88 -23.87 26.34
N SER A 6 41.59 -25.17 26.16
CA SER A 6 41.10 -25.67 24.86
C SER A 6 39.76 -25.06 24.43
N SER A 7 38.89 -24.76 25.41
CA SER A 7 37.60 -24.11 25.13
C SER A 7 37.77 -22.63 24.76
N GLU A 8 38.77 -21.94 25.32
CA GLU A 8 39.06 -20.54 24.97
C GLU A 8 39.72 -20.42 23.60
N GLU A 9 40.67 -21.31 23.28
CA GLU A 9 41.29 -21.40 21.94
C GLU A 9 40.25 -21.68 20.85
N GLY A 10 39.30 -22.58 21.10
CA GLY A 10 38.21 -22.88 20.18
C GLY A 10 37.24 -21.71 19.98
N LYS A 11 37.05 -20.85 20.97
CA LYS A 11 36.28 -19.59 20.81
C LYS A 11 37.07 -18.58 19.99
N ASN A 12 38.38 -18.46 20.23
CA ASN A 12 39.24 -17.51 19.57
C ASN A 12 39.37 -17.81 18.06
N GLN A 13 39.54 -19.08 17.69
CA GLN A 13 39.57 -19.49 16.27
C GLN A 13 38.26 -19.20 15.53
N LYS A 14 37.11 -19.39 16.18
CA LYS A 14 35.81 -19.06 15.59
C LYS A 14 35.67 -17.55 15.35
N MET A 15 36.11 -16.74 16.32
CA MET A 15 36.12 -15.29 16.21
C MET A 15 37.01 -14.82 15.05
N GLU A 16 38.20 -15.39 14.92
CA GLU A 16 39.14 -15.07 13.85
C GLU A 16 38.58 -15.44 12.46
N THR A 17 37.89 -16.58 12.37
CA THR A 17 37.22 -17.02 11.14
C THR A 17 36.09 -16.08 10.73
N LEU A 18 35.26 -15.67 11.69
CA LEU A 18 34.21 -14.67 11.49
C LEU A 18 34.77 -13.34 11.02
N TYR A 19 35.84 -12.86 11.66
CA TYR A 19 36.49 -11.61 11.28
C TYR A 19 37.06 -11.67 9.86
N LYS A 20 37.76 -12.76 9.52
CA LYS A 20 38.27 -12.99 8.15
C LYS A 20 37.15 -12.97 7.11
N TYR A 21 36.01 -13.59 7.42
CA TYR A 21 34.84 -13.56 6.53
C TYR A 21 34.24 -12.16 6.40
N LEU A 22 34.03 -11.44 7.50
CA LEU A 22 33.47 -10.08 7.48
C LEU A 22 34.35 -9.09 6.72
N CYS A 23 35.67 -9.30 6.72
CA CYS A 23 36.62 -8.51 5.93
C CYS A 23 36.87 -9.07 4.52
N SER A 24 36.21 -10.17 4.14
CA SER A 24 36.41 -10.80 2.84
C SER A 24 35.62 -10.11 1.73
N ARG A 25 36.10 -10.24 0.50
CA ARG A 25 35.40 -9.81 -0.70
C ARG A 25 34.03 -10.50 -0.86
N ASP A 26 33.94 -11.77 -0.48
CA ASP A 26 32.70 -12.56 -0.58
C ASP A 26 31.58 -11.96 0.28
N PHE A 27 31.91 -11.50 1.49
CA PHE A 27 30.95 -10.82 2.34
C PHE A 27 30.47 -9.51 1.71
N THR A 28 31.39 -8.67 1.24
CA THR A 28 31.04 -7.41 0.57
C THR A 28 30.14 -7.64 -0.65
N GLN A 29 30.47 -8.59 -1.52
CA GLN A 29 29.65 -8.92 -2.69
C GLN A 29 28.24 -9.38 -2.31
N ARG A 30 28.10 -10.15 -1.23
CA ARG A 30 26.77 -10.56 -0.74
C ARG A 30 25.97 -9.36 -0.26
N ILE A 31 26.58 -8.43 0.46
CA ILE A 31 25.91 -7.20 0.90
C ILE A 31 25.52 -6.32 -0.29
N GLU A 32 26.41 -6.16 -1.26
CA GLU A 32 26.13 -5.39 -2.49
C GLU A 32 24.94 -5.97 -3.25
N ALA A 33 24.90 -7.29 -3.46
CA ALA A 33 23.78 -7.97 -4.12
C ALA A 33 22.45 -7.78 -3.35
N ILE A 34 22.50 -7.79 -2.03
CA ILE A 34 21.32 -7.53 -1.19
C ILE A 34 20.85 -6.08 -1.35
N VAL A 35 21.77 -5.12 -1.31
CA VAL A 35 21.46 -3.68 -1.47
C VAL A 35 20.89 -3.40 -2.86
N GLU A 36 21.45 -4.00 -3.90
CA GLU A 36 20.95 -3.90 -5.27
C GLU A 36 19.52 -4.43 -5.37
N ALA A 37 19.26 -5.65 -4.87
CA ALA A 37 17.93 -6.23 -4.86
C ALA A 37 16.91 -5.36 -4.11
N PHE A 38 17.28 -4.81 -2.93
CA PHE A 38 16.40 -3.90 -2.20
C PHE A 38 16.13 -2.60 -2.94
N THR A 39 17.13 -2.06 -3.64
CA THR A 39 17.00 -0.83 -4.42
C THR A 39 16.03 -1.05 -5.57
N THR A 40 16.20 -2.12 -6.34
CA THR A 40 15.29 -2.50 -7.42
C THR A 40 13.86 -2.69 -6.92
N MET A 41 13.66 -3.47 -5.85
CA MET A 41 12.31 -3.67 -5.28
C MET A 41 11.66 -2.36 -4.84
N LYS A 42 12.45 -1.41 -4.33
CA LYS A 42 11.95 -0.10 -3.90
C LYS A 42 11.54 0.76 -5.10
N GLU A 43 12.34 0.77 -6.16
CA GLU A 43 12.05 1.49 -7.41
C GLU A 43 10.81 0.96 -8.12
N ASP A 44 10.66 -0.36 -8.16
CA ASP A 44 9.47 -1.04 -8.71
C ASP A 44 8.22 -0.63 -7.94
N LEU A 45 8.26 -0.73 -6.60
CA LEU A 45 7.14 -0.35 -5.74
C LEU A 45 6.74 1.12 -5.91
N ASP A 46 7.70 2.04 -6.01
CA ASP A 46 7.42 3.46 -6.18
C ASP A 46 6.87 3.77 -7.58
N SER A 47 7.26 3.01 -8.59
CA SER A 47 6.70 3.08 -9.94
C SER A 47 5.26 2.56 -9.99
N GLU A 48 4.98 1.43 -9.33
CA GLU A 48 3.63 0.89 -9.19
C GLU A 48 2.70 1.88 -8.49
N LYS A 49 3.13 2.49 -7.38
CA LYS A 49 2.35 3.50 -6.66
C LYS A 49 1.90 4.64 -7.56
N LYS A 50 2.82 5.21 -8.34
CA LYS A 50 2.51 6.30 -9.30
C LYS A 50 1.48 5.87 -10.35
N LEU A 51 1.59 4.64 -10.85
CA LEU A 51 0.63 4.08 -11.81
C LEU A 51 -0.75 3.92 -11.18
N PHE A 52 -0.81 3.39 -9.95
CA PHE A 52 -2.08 3.19 -9.24
C PHE A 52 -2.74 4.50 -8.82
N GLU A 53 -1.98 5.52 -8.41
CA GLU A 53 -2.51 6.86 -8.13
C GLU A 53 -3.26 7.43 -9.34
N LYS A 54 -2.67 7.35 -10.53
CA LYS A 54 -3.33 7.75 -11.79
C LYS A 54 -4.61 6.92 -12.04
N GLN A 55 -4.57 5.62 -11.76
CA GLN A 55 -5.70 4.74 -11.98
C GLN A 55 -6.84 5.01 -11.00
N TRP A 56 -6.53 5.29 -9.74
CA TRP A 56 -7.50 5.70 -8.72
C TRP A 56 -8.16 7.02 -9.11
N ALA A 57 -7.38 8.05 -9.44
CA ALA A 57 -7.93 9.34 -9.88
C ALA A 57 -8.88 9.20 -11.10
N LYS A 58 -8.53 8.33 -12.06
CA LYS A 58 -9.41 8.01 -13.19
C LYS A 58 -10.73 7.37 -12.72
N ARG A 59 -10.66 6.36 -11.84
CA ARG A 59 -11.83 5.64 -11.33
C ARG A 59 -12.73 6.54 -10.48
N GLU A 60 -12.16 7.38 -9.63
CA GLU A 60 -12.90 8.37 -8.84
C GLU A 60 -13.71 9.31 -9.72
N LYS A 61 -13.10 9.81 -10.81
CA LYS A 61 -13.80 10.64 -11.79
C LYS A 61 -14.93 9.87 -12.48
N GLN A 62 -14.71 8.61 -12.85
CA GLN A 62 -15.75 7.77 -13.46
C GLN A 62 -16.92 7.54 -12.51
N ILE A 63 -16.65 7.18 -11.25
CA ILE A 63 -17.66 7.00 -10.20
C ILE A 63 -18.46 8.29 -10.01
N THR A 64 -17.77 9.43 -9.89
CA THR A 64 -18.40 10.75 -9.74
C THR A 64 -19.35 11.05 -10.89
N ASN A 65 -18.94 10.77 -12.13
CA ASN A 65 -19.78 10.99 -13.31
C ASN A 65 -21.02 10.09 -13.29
N VAL A 66 -20.88 8.82 -12.92
CA VAL A 66 -22.01 7.89 -12.81
C VAL A 66 -23.01 8.37 -11.75
N VAL A 67 -22.52 8.79 -10.57
CA VAL A 67 -23.37 9.34 -9.51
C VAL A 67 -24.12 10.59 -10.01
N LYS A 68 -23.41 11.54 -10.64
CA LYS A 68 -24.03 12.76 -11.19
C LYS A 68 -25.09 12.45 -12.23
N ASN A 69 -24.81 11.56 -13.17
CA ASN A 69 -25.77 11.18 -14.21
C ASN A 69 -26.99 10.49 -13.61
N THR A 70 -26.79 9.60 -12.62
CA THR A 70 -27.88 8.90 -11.94
C THR A 70 -28.77 9.87 -11.17
N ALA A 71 -28.18 10.80 -10.43
CA ALA A 71 -28.91 11.84 -9.70
C ALA A 71 -29.65 12.79 -10.65
N GLY A 72 -29.03 13.22 -11.74
CA GLY A 72 -29.65 14.06 -12.77
C GLY A 72 -30.86 13.37 -13.41
N MET A 73 -30.69 12.12 -13.86
CA MET A 73 -31.78 11.32 -14.42
C MET A 73 -32.94 11.14 -13.42
N TYR A 74 -32.63 10.89 -12.15
CA TYR A 74 -33.65 10.78 -11.11
C TYR A 74 -34.41 12.10 -10.91
N GLY A 75 -33.72 13.24 -10.90
CA GLY A 75 -34.33 14.56 -10.85
C GLY A 75 -35.20 14.87 -12.07
N ASP A 76 -34.75 14.52 -13.27
CA ASP A 76 -35.52 14.66 -14.52
C ASP A 76 -36.81 13.84 -14.46
N LEU A 77 -36.73 12.58 -14.00
CA LEU A 77 -37.89 11.71 -13.82
C LEU A 77 -38.84 12.24 -12.74
N GLN A 78 -38.31 12.83 -11.66
CA GLN A 78 -39.12 13.44 -10.60
C GLN A 78 -39.88 14.67 -11.14
N ALA A 79 -39.25 15.47 -12.01
CA ALA A 79 -39.90 16.59 -12.66
C ALA A 79 -41.02 16.14 -13.63
N LEU A 80 -40.84 15.00 -14.32
CA LEU A 80 -41.82 14.46 -15.26
C LEU A 80 -42.99 13.73 -14.57
N MET A 81 -42.70 12.93 -13.54
CA MET A 81 -43.68 12.01 -12.93
C MET A 81 -44.17 12.46 -11.55
N GLY A 82 -43.56 13.47 -10.95
CA GLY A 82 -43.94 13.98 -9.63
C GLY A 82 -43.94 12.88 -8.56
N SER A 83 -45.04 12.80 -7.81
CA SER A 83 -45.23 11.83 -6.72
C SER A 83 -45.42 10.38 -7.17
N ALA A 84 -45.52 10.10 -8.48
CA ALA A 84 -45.63 8.74 -8.99
C ALA A 84 -44.28 8.03 -9.13
N LEU A 85 -43.16 8.76 -9.07
CA LEU A 85 -41.83 8.17 -9.10
C LEU A 85 -41.52 7.49 -7.74
N PRO A 86 -41.14 6.20 -7.74
CA PRO A 86 -40.73 5.52 -6.50
C PRO A 86 -39.46 6.13 -5.88
N GLU A 87 -39.48 6.29 -4.56
CA GLU A 87 -38.36 6.82 -3.79
C GLU A 87 -37.16 5.86 -3.78
N VAL A 88 -35.98 6.38 -4.09
CA VAL A 88 -34.70 5.66 -3.98
C VAL A 88 -33.94 6.19 -2.78
N LYS A 89 -34.00 5.48 -1.66
CA LYS A 89 -33.43 5.89 -0.35
C LYS A 89 -31.99 6.43 -0.42
N GLN A 90 -31.13 5.86 -1.27
CA GLN A 90 -29.73 6.28 -1.41
C GLN A 90 -29.54 7.61 -2.16
N LEU A 91 -30.57 8.08 -2.88
CA LEU A 91 -30.58 9.37 -3.56
C LEU A 91 -31.37 10.43 -2.79
N GLU A 92 -32.04 10.03 -1.70
CA GLU A 92 -32.79 10.95 -0.87
C GLU A 92 -31.86 11.69 0.09
N PHE A 93 -32.05 13.01 0.17
CA PHE A 93 -31.40 13.82 1.16
C PHE A 93 -32.22 13.73 2.46
N GLU A 94 -31.82 12.86 3.40
CA GLU A 94 -32.28 13.00 4.78
C GLU A 94 -31.69 14.30 5.34
N SER A 95 -32.43 15.41 5.24
CA SER A 95 -32.05 16.62 5.96
C SER A 95 -32.10 16.32 7.46
N GLU A 96 -30.94 16.28 8.12
CA GLU A 96 -30.82 16.05 9.56
C GLU A 96 -31.64 17.06 10.39
N ILE A 97 -32.05 18.17 9.78
CA ILE A 97 -32.95 19.18 10.34
C ILE A 97 -34.32 18.60 10.77
N LYS A 98 -34.79 17.51 10.16
CA LYS A 98 -36.04 16.84 10.59
C LYS A 98 -35.91 16.02 11.87
N LYS A 99 -34.71 15.72 12.36
CA LYS A 99 -34.48 14.94 13.60
C LYS A 99 -34.53 15.81 14.88
N LEU A 100 -34.69 17.13 14.74
CA LEU A 100 -34.69 18.11 15.84
C LEU A 100 -36.07 18.76 16.12
N LYS A 101 -37.16 18.23 15.56
CA LYS A 101 -38.54 18.59 15.92
C LYS A 101 -39.26 17.37 16.44
#